data_AF-A0A3C0BS84-F1
#
_entry.id   AF-A0A3C0BS84-F1
#
_cell.length_a   1.000
_cell.length_b   1.000
_cell.length_c   1.000
_cell.angle_alpha   90.00
_cell.angle_beta   90.00
_cell.angle_gamma   90.00
#
_symmetry.space_group_name_H-M   'P 1'
#
loop_
_entity.id
_entity.type
_entity.pdbx_description
1 polymer ?
#
loop_
_entity_poly.entity_id
_entity_poly.type
_entity_poly.pdbx_seq_one_letter_code
_entity_poly.pdbx_strand_id
1 'polypeptide(L)' 'MPFSNDKFEGLENKIANVLGEATGARVSFYWRPFLERAMTRQTFDAGMCDVMIDIPANYGSLLTTNPIYRTTY' A
#
# COMPACT_ATOMS: atom_id res chain seq x y z
N MET A 1 -13.00 -8.28 6.65
CA MET A 1 -11.70 -8.13 5.95
C MET A 1 -11.96 -7.61 4.54
N PRO A 2 -11.70 -6.33 4.24
CA PRO A 2 -11.80 -5.85 2.86
C PRO A 2 -10.46 -5.45 2.21
N PHE A 3 -9.46 -4.98 2.96
CA PHE A 3 -8.29 -4.29 2.39
C PHE A 3 -7.13 -5.22 2.03
N SER A 4 -6.50 -5.88 3.00
CA SER A 4 -5.39 -6.81 2.76
C SER A 4 -5.35 -7.96 3.79
N ASN A 5 -4.90 -9.14 3.35
CA ASN A 5 -4.60 -10.30 4.21
C ASN A 5 -3.51 -11.20 3.59
N ASP A 6 -2.91 -12.05 4.42
CA ASP A 6 -1.88 -13.03 4.02
C ASP A 6 -2.37 -14.12 3.06
N LYS A 7 -3.68 -14.19 2.84
CA LYS A 7 -4.33 -15.02 1.81
C LYS A 7 -4.47 -14.31 0.45
N PHE A 8 -4.06 -13.05 0.36
CA PHE A 8 -4.10 -12.22 -0.85
C PHE A 8 -5.51 -11.98 -1.43
N GLU A 9 -6.54 -12.00 -0.58
CA GLU A 9 -7.94 -11.90 -1.01
C GLU A 9 -8.46 -10.45 -1.04
N GLY A 10 -7.74 -9.54 -0.39
CA GLY A 10 -8.12 -8.15 -0.18
C GLY A 10 -8.02 -7.27 -1.44
N LEU A 11 -8.69 -6.12 -1.40
CA LEU A 11 -8.66 -5.12 -2.47
C LEU A 11 -7.24 -4.62 -2.77
N GLU A 12 -6.46 -4.27 -1.76
CA GLU A 12 -5.10 -3.76 -1.90
C GLU A 12 -4.16 -4.82 -2.48
N ASN A 13 -4.37 -6.09 -2.13
CA ASN A 13 -3.59 -7.19 -2.70
C ASN A 13 -3.81 -7.30 -4.21
N LYS A 14 -5.06 -7.16 -4.66
CA LYS A 14 -5.40 -7.17 -6.09
C LYS A 14 -4.81 -5.97 -6.83
N ILE A 15 -4.86 -4.78 -6.22
CA ILE A 15 -4.24 -3.58 -6.79
C ILE A 15 -2.73 -3.78 -6.95
N ALA A 16 -2.05 -4.32 -5.92
CA ALA A 16 -0.61 -4.60 -5.98
C ALA A 16 -0.26 -5.55 -7.14
N ASN A 17 -1.06 -6.60 -7.34
CA ASN A 17 -0.84 -7.57 -8.41
C ASN A 17 -1.00 -6.94 -9.80
N VAL A 18 -2.03 -6.14 -10.02
CA VAL A 18 -2.22 -5.42 -11.30
C VAL A 18 -1.04 -4.47 -11.58
N LEU A 19 -0.54 -3.77 -10.57
CA LEU A 19 0.64 -2.91 -10.71
C LEU A 19 1.90 -3.70 -11.06
N GLY A 20 2.11 -4.85 -10.41
CA GLY A 20 3.23 -5.74 -10.70
C GLY A 20 3.19 -6.26 -12.14
N GLU A 21 2.03 -6.74 -12.59
CA GLU A 21 1.81 -7.19 -13.96
C GLU A 21 2.05 -6.09 -14.98
N ALA A 22 1.51 -4.89 -14.74
CA ALA A 22 1.64 -3.75 -15.65
C ALA A 22 3.07 -3.21 -15.77
N THR A 23 3.88 -3.36 -14.71
CA THR A 23 5.26 -2.87 -14.67
C THR A 23 6.31 -3.94 -14.95
N GLY A 24 5.92 -5.22 -14.98
CA GLY A 24 6.84 -6.36 -15.00
C GLY A 24 7.60 -6.56 -13.68
N ALA A 25 7.19 -5.89 -12.60
CA ALA A 25 7.81 -6.01 -11.30
C ALA A 25 7.31 -7.25 -10.53
N ARG A 26 8.21 -7.87 -9.78
CA ARG A 26 7.83 -8.94 -8.84
C ARG A 26 7.18 -8.32 -7.60
N VAL A 27 5.94 -8.72 -7.31
CA VAL A 27 5.22 -8.27 -6.11
C VAL A 27 5.62 -9.11 -4.90
N SER A 28 5.99 -8.45 -3.82
CA SER A 28 6.18 -9.05 -2.50
C SER A 28 5.55 -8.16 -1.43
N PHE A 29 4.97 -8.78 -0.41
CA PHE A 29 4.26 -8.07 0.65
C PHE A 29 5.06 -8.14 1.95
N TYR A 30 5.19 -7.00 2.62
CA TYR A 30 5.70 -6.91 3.98
C TYR A 30 4.52 -6.83 4.96
N TRP A 31 4.29 -7.91 5.70
CA TRP A 31 3.15 -8.02 6.62
C TRP A 31 3.48 -7.46 8.00
N ARG A 32 2.61 -6.57 8.49
CA ARG A 32 2.68 -6.05 9.86
C ARG A 32 1.28 -5.74 10.41
N PRO A 33 1.10 -5.78 11.73
CA PRO A 33 -0.11 -5.25 12.34
C PRO A 33 -0.33 -3.78 11.95
N PHE A 34 -1.55 -3.44 11.57
CA PHE A 34 -1.89 -2.07 11.21
C PHE A 34 -1.92 -1.20 12.47
N LEU A 35 -0.90 -0.36 12.61
CA LEU A 35 -0.79 0.66 13.65
C LEU A 35 -0.64 2.01 12.93
N GLU A 36 -1.69 2.83 12.92
CA GLU A 36 -1.74 4.09 12.14
C GLU A 36 -0.55 5.00 12.41
N ARG A 37 -0.08 5.04 13.67
CA ARG A 37 1.05 5.88 14.05
C ARG A 37 2.37 5.27 13.58
N ALA A 38 3.17 6.10 12.92
CA ALA A 38 4.51 5.79 12.45
C ALA A 38 4.59 4.67 11.39
N MET A 39 3.50 4.38 10.66
CA MET A 39 3.52 3.42 9.56
C MET A 39 4.58 3.78 8.52
N THR A 40 4.60 5.05 8.07
CA THR A 40 5.60 5.59 7.15
C THR A 40 7.02 5.45 7.72
N ARG A 41 7.26 5.97 8.93
CA ARG A 41 8.59 5.98 9.55
C ARG A 41 9.16 4.58 9.82
N GLN A 42 8.33 3.64 10.24
CA GLN A 42 8.76 2.30 10.65
C GLN A 42 8.73 1.28 9.50
N THR A 43 8.20 1.64 8.33
CA THR A 43 8.13 0.72 7.19
C THR A 43 8.71 1.34 5.95
N PHE A 44 8.12 2.42 5.44
CA PHE A 44 8.57 3.04 4.21
C PHE A 44 9.96 3.69 4.38
N ASP A 45 10.10 4.60 5.34
CA ASP A 45 11.36 5.31 5.59
C ASP A 45 12.46 4.36 6.12
N ALA A 46 12.06 3.22 6.69
CA ALA A 46 12.96 2.17 7.17
C ALA A 46 13.40 1.20 6.05
N GLY A 47 12.94 1.39 4.80
CA GLY A 47 13.29 0.53 3.67
C GLY A 47 12.68 -0.87 3.71
N MET A 48 11.58 -1.05 4.45
CA MET A 48 10.87 -2.33 4.54
C MET A 48 9.87 -2.53 3.41
N CYS A 49 9.47 -1.46 2.71
CA CYS A 49 8.67 -1.53 1.48
C CYS A 49 8.95 -0.34 0.55
N ASP A 50 8.67 -0.55 -0.74
CA ASP A 50 8.86 0.47 -1.78
C ASP A 50 7.58 1.23 -2.13
N VAL A 51 6.41 0.68 -1.77
CA VAL A 51 5.09 1.22 -2.11
C VAL A 51 4.12 1.03 -0.95
N MET A 52 3.30 2.04 -0.68
CA MET A 52 2.14 1.97 0.21
C MET A 52 0.88 2.22 -0.61
N ILE A 53 -0.12 1.32 -0.52
CA ILE A 53 -1.32 1.38 -1.39
C ILE A 53 -2.40 2.29 -0.83
N ASP A 54 -2.57 2.35 0.50
CA ASP A 54 -3.60 3.14 1.15
C ASP A 54 -3.01 4.39 1.81
N ILE A 55 -2.80 5.43 1.00
CA ILE A 55 -2.29 6.73 1.44
C ILE A 55 -3.18 7.85 0.87
N PRO A 56 -3.52 8.89 1.68
CA PRO A 56 -4.26 10.05 1.19
C PRO A 56 -3.54 10.77 0.04
N ALA A 57 -4.29 11.30 -0.93
CA ALA A 57 -3.74 11.95 -2.11
C ALA A 57 -2.77 13.11 -1.83
N ASN A 58 -2.94 13.80 -0.71
CA ASN A 58 -2.16 14.96 -0.27
C ASN A 58 -1.28 14.65 0.94
N TYR A 59 -0.85 13.40 1.10
CA TYR A 59 0.00 12.98 2.20
C TYR A 59 1.43 13.51 2.04
N GLY A 60 1.72 14.67 2.65
CA GLY A 60 2.94 15.44 2.41
C GLY A 60 4.29 14.76 2.72
N SER A 61 4.28 13.62 3.43
CA SER A 61 5.50 12.86 3.73
C SER A 61 5.90 11.88 2.61
N LEU A 62 5.07 11.71 1.58
CA LEU A 62 5.29 10.74 0.51
C LEU A 62 5.01 11.35 -0.87
N LEU A 63 5.66 10.80 -1.90
CA LEU A 63 5.24 11.03 -3.28
C LEU A 63 4.00 10.18 -3.56
N THR A 64 2.88 10.83 -3.86
CA THR A 64 1.58 10.18 -4.10
C THR A 64 1.31 9.97 -5.58
N THR A 65 0.52 8.94 -5.90
CA THR A 65 0.05 8.67 -7.27
C THR A 65 -1.16 9.52 -7.63
N ASN A 66 -1.61 9.43 -8.89
CA ASN A 66 -2.95 9.90 -9.24
C ASN A 66 -4.01 9.08 -8.45
N PRO A 67 -4.92 9.73 -7.72
CA PRO A 67 -5.89 9.02 -6.89
C PRO A 67 -6.78 8.10 -7.73
N ILE A 68 -6.88 6.83 -7.33
CA ILE A 68 -7.64 5.80 -8.06
C ILE A 68 -9.07 5.59 -7.53
N TYR A 69 -9.38 6.06 -6.31
CA TYR A 69 -10.74 6.10 -5.76
C TYR A 69 -10.89 7.21 -4.72
N ARG A 70 -12.14 7.54 -4.37
CA ARG A 70 -12.49 8.43 -3.26
C ARG A 70 -13.54 7.75 -2.39
N THR A 71 -13.32 7.77 -1.08
CA THR A 71 -14.26 7.27 -0.08
C THR A 71 -14.53 8.34 0.97
N THR A 72 -15.63 8.18 1.72
CA THR A 72 -15.96 9.02 2.89
C THR A 72 -15.42 8.46 4.20
N TYR A 73 -14.84 7.25 4.16
CA TYR A 73 -14.18 6.62 5.30
C TYR A 73 -12.81 7.25 5.56
#